data_AF-A0A7L3LDJ2-F1
#
_entry.id   AF-A0A7L3LDJ2-F1
#
_cell.length_a   1.000
_cell.length_b   1.000
_cell.length_c   1.000
_cell.angle_alpha   90.00
_cell.angle_beta   90.00
_cell.angle_gamma   90.00
#
_symmetry.space_group_name_H-M   'P 1'
#
loop_
_entity.id
_entity.type
_entity.pdbx_description
1 polymer ?
#
loop_
_entity_poly.entity_id
_entity_poly.type
_entity_poly.pdbx_seq_one_letter_code
_entity_poly.pdbx_strand_id
1 'polypeptide(L)'
;LECDAFCHEKFFHIYLRNANSQLLVMRPDSDDAGFENVTDHEIKKDTGMNFDMHYYKTTKPSEGMPVAFSVKVDDKNYYMCCEEESGKMIVRFKEGQVPKDISGDSNIIFFKREFNSTKEFKFEYSLEQGMFLAFEPEGIYRKLILKKLSREDEVDETTKIRI
;
A
#
# COMPACT_ATOMS: atom_id res chain seq x y z
N LEU A 1 28.62 2.36 -4.65
CA LEU A 1 27.16 2.32 -4.89
C LEU A 1 26.74 0.88 -4.81
N GLU A 2 26.19 0.48 -3.68
CA GLU A 2 25.51 -0.80 -3.56
C GLU A 2 24.07 -0.55 -4.06
N CYS A 3 23.70 -1.19 -5.16
CA CYS A 3 22.42 -0.95 -5.82
C CYS A 3 21.37 -1.85 -5.16
N ASP A 4 20.33 -1.26 -4.57
CA ASP A 4 19.32 -1.99 -3.81
C ASP A 4 18.42 -2.82 -4.74
N ALA A 5 18.72 -4.10 -4.91
CA ALA A 5 17.92 -4.97 -5.78
C ALA A 5 16.76 -5.60 -5.00
N PHE A 6 15.53 -5.46 -5.51
CA PHE A 6 14.37 -6.19 -5.02
C PHE A 6 13.97 -7.29 -6.00
N CYS A 7 13.94 -8.54 -5.53
CA CYS A 7 13.53 -9.70 -6.33
C CYS A 7 12.21 -10.28 -5.81
N HIS A 8 11.22 -10.42 -6.68
CA HIS A 8 9.92 -11.01 -6.33
C HIS A 8 10.10 -12.44 -5.80
N GLU A 9 9.47 -12.73 -4.66
CA GLU A 9 9.50 -14.06 -4.04
C GLU A 9 8.15 -14.77 -4.15
N LYS A 10 7.07 -14.11 -3.72
CA LYS A 10 5.71 -14.65 -3.62
C LYS A 10 4.68 -13.55 -3.53
N PHE A 11 3.41 -13.88 -3.66
CA PHE A 11 2.31 -12.98 -3.34
C PHE A 11 1.19 -13.71 -2.60
N PHE A 12 0.36 -12.94 -1.88
CA PHE A 12 -0.85 -13.44 -1.24
C PHE A 12 -2.03 -12.52 -1.57
N HIS A 13 -3.20 -13.12 -1.78
CA HIS A 13 -4.46 -12.40 -1.86
C HIS A 13 -4.84 -11.90 -0.46
N ILE A 14 -5.16 -10.62 -0.34
CA ILE A 14 -5.40 -9.94 0.92
C ILE A 14 -6.55 -8.94 0.86
N TYR A 15 -7.09 -8.63 2.03
CA TYR A 15 -8.03 -7.54 2.25
C TYR A 15 -7.41 -6.51 3.17
N LEU A 16 -7.23 -5.28 2.71
CA LEU A 16 -6.66 -4.21 3.52
C LEU A 16 -7.80 -3.50 4.24
N ARG A 17 -7.82 -3.56 5.57
CA ARG A 17 -8.81 -2.85 6.39
C ARG A 17 -8.15 -1.80 7.27
N ASN A 18 -8.72 -0.61 7.35
CA ASN A 18 -8.21 0.44 8.25
C ASN A 18 -8.61 0.20 9.72
N ALA A 19 -8.23 1.12 10.62
CA ALA A 19 -8.58 1.08 12.04
C ALA A 19 -10.10 0.96 12.31
N ASN A 20 -10.93 1.48 11.42
CA ASN A 20 -12.40 1.47 11.50
C ASN A 20 -13.02 0.21 10.86
N SER A 21 -12.20 -0.77 10.47
CA SER A 21 -12.61 -1.99 9.77
C SER A 21 -13.19 -1.78 8.36
N GLN A 22 -13.00 -0.59 7.79
CA GLN A 22 -13.40 -0.27 6.43
C GLN A 22 -12.42 -0.91 5.43
N LEU A 23 -12.92 -1.41 4.31
CA LEU A 23 -12.15 -2.11 3.29
C LEU A 23 -11.54 -1.10 2.31
N LEU A 24 -10.26 -1.27 1.95
CA LEU A 24 -9.66 -0.51 0.85
C LEU A 24 -10.27 -0.95 -0.48
N VAL A 25 -10.72 0.01 -1.27
CA VAL A 25 -11.30 -0.20 -2.60
C VAL A 25 -10.59 0.72 -3.58
N MET A 26 -10.03 0.14 -4.65
CA MET A 26 -9.47 0.90 -5.77
C MET A 26 -10.57 1.24 -6.79
N ARG A 27 -10.54 2.46 -7.32
CA ARG A 27 -11.46 2.94 -8.36
C ARG A 27 -10.68 3.32 -9.63
N PRO A 28 -10.87 2.60 -10.74
CA PRO A 28 -10.15 2.88 -11.99
C PRO A 28 -10.46 4.26 -12.56
N ASP A 29 -11.70 4.75 -12.42
CA ASP A 29 -12.11 6.03 -13.02
C ASP A 29 -11.36 7.25 -12.45
N SER A 30 -10.82 7.12 -11.24
CA SER A 30 -10.08 8.17 -10.53
C SER A 30 -8.61 7.84 -10.29
N ASP A 31 -8.14 6.67 -10.74
CA ASP A 31 -6.80 6.13 -10.48
C ASP A 31 -6.38 6.21 -8.99
N ASP A 32 -7.36 6.10 -8.09
CA ASP A 32 -7.17 6.24 -6.64
C ASP A 32 -7.84 5.11 -5.85
N ALA A 33 -7.67 5.13 -4.53
CA ALA A 33 -8.31 4.19 -3.64
C ALA A 33 -8.69 4.85 -2.32
N GLY A 34 -9.61 4.21 -1.61
CA GLY A 34 -10.02 4.65 -0.30
C GLY A 34 -10.85 3.60 0.41
N PHE A 35 -11.17 3.91 1.66
CA PHE A 35 -11.74 2.97 2.60
C PHE A 35 -13.25 3.10 2.67
N GLU A 36 -13.94 1.99 2.45
CA GLU A 36 -15.40 1.91 2.35
C GLU A 36 -15.99 0.93 3.37
N ASN A 37 -17.25 1.16 3.75
CA ASN A 37 -18.00 0.25 4.60
C ASN A 37 -18.50 -0.95 3.77
N VAL A 38 -17.65 -1.97 3.64
CA VAL A 38 -17.95 -3.20 2.89
C VAL A 38 -17.89 -4.41 3.82
N THR A 39 -19.00 -5.15 3.88
CA THR A 39 -19.10 -6.42 4.60
C THR A 39 -18.50 -7.57 3.80
N ASP A 40 -18.12 -8.66 4.46
CA ASP A 40 -17.49 -9.81 3.79
C ASP A 40 -18.39 -10.45 2.72
N HIS A 41 -19.71 -10.30 2.83
CA HIS A 41 -20.67 -10.80 1.83
C HIS A 41 -20.75 -9.93 0.57
N GLU A 42 -20.37 -8.66 0.67
CA GLU A 42 -20.39 -7.71 -0.44
C GLU A 42 -19.08 -7.74 -1.25
N ILE A 43 -18.03 -8.36 -0.70
CA ILE A 43 -16.74 -8.51 -1.38
C ILE A 43 -16.93 -9.34 -2.64
N LYS A 44 -16.53 -8.75 -3.76
CA LYS A 44 -16.51 -9.41 -5.07
C LYS A 44 -15.08 -9.49 -5.57
N LYS A 45 -14.78 -10.58 -6.25
CA LYS A 45 -13.49 -10.79 -6.89
C LYS A 45 -13.37 -9.87 -8.11
N ASP A 46 -12.17 -9.34 -8.33
CA ASP A 46 -11.80 -8.54 -9.51
C ASP A 46 -12.61 -7.23 -9.62
N THR A 47 -13.03 -6.67 -8.49
CA THR A 47 -13.77 -5.38 -8.40
C THR A 47 -13.03 -4.32 -7.59
N GLY A 48 -11.70 -4.39 -7.52
CA GLY A 48 -10.91 -3.40 -6.76
C GLY A 48 -10.84 -3.62 -5.25
N MET A 49 -11.45 -4.71 -4.74
CA MET A 49 -11.62 -4.99 -3.30
C MET A 49 -10.61 -6.00 -2.74
N ASN A 50 -9.99 -6.80 -3.61
CA ASN A 50 -9.03 -7.84 -3.25
C ASN A 50 -7.66 -7.49 -3.85
N PHE A 51 -6.66 -7.32 -2.99
CA PHE A 51 -5.31 -6.93 -3.39
C PHE A 51 -4.38 -8.13 -3.37
N ASP A 52 -3.36 -8.10 -4.21
CA ASP A 52 -2.20 -8.97 -4.10
C ASP A 52 -1.07 -8.20 -3.41
N MET A 53 -0.56 -8.75 -2.32
CA MET A 53 0.65 -8.24 -1.66
C MET A 53 1.84 -9.05 -2.15
N HIS A 54 2.69 -8.40 -2.94
CA HIS A 54 3.90 -8.98 -3.53
C HIS A 54 5.06 -8.79 -2.55
N TYR A 55 5.70 -9.88 -2.14
CA TYR A 55 6.87 -9.86 -1.26
C TYR A 55 8.14 -9.87 -2.08
N TYR A 56 9.10 -9.04 -1.68
CA TYR A 56 10.41 -8.97 -2.31
C TYR A 56 11.50 -9.38 -1.32
N LYS A 57 12.59 -9.95 -1.85
CA LYS A 57 13.84 -10.07 -1.10
C LYS A 57 14.60 -8.75 -1.17
N THR A 58 15.28 -8.39 -0.09
CA THR A 58 16.16 -7.22 -0.01
C THR A 58 17.52 -7.62 0.57
N THR A 59 18.56 -6.88 0.19
CA THR A 59 19.89 -6.95 0.78
C THR A 59 19.99 -6.20 2.12
N LYS A 60 18.97 -5.39 2.48
CA LYS A 60 18.89 -4.58 3.71
C LYS A 60 17.66 -4.96 4.57
N PRO A 61 17.67 -6.11 5.26
CA PRO A 61 16.52 -6.60 6.00
C PRO A 61 16.12 -5.73 7.22
N SER A 62 17.00 -4.83 7.68
CA SER A 62 16.74 -3.94 8.83
C SER A 62 15.66 -2.89 8.56
N GLU A 63 15.34 -2.59 7.31
CA GLU A 63 14.38 -1.54 6.93
C GLU A 63 12.91 -2.01 6.99
N GLY A 64 12.70 -3.32 7.14
CA GLY A 64 11.41 -3.98 7.13
C GLY A 64 11.24 -4.93 5.95
N MET A 65 10.08 -5.60 5.86
CA MET A 65 9.79 -6.51 4.74
C MET A 65 9.29 -5.70 3.54
N PRO A 66 10.01 -5.64 2.41
CA PRO A 66 9.59 -4.87 1.24
C PRO A 66 8.43 -5.58 0.54
N VAL A 67 7.38 -4.81 0.27
CA VAL A 67 6.17 -5.26 -0.41
C VAL A 67 5.72 -4.27 -1.47
N ALA A 68 5.04 -4.76 -2.49
CA ALA A 68 4.25 -3.95 -3.43
C ALA A 68 2.82 -4.46 -3.46
N PHE A 69 1.89 -3.62 -3.91
CA PHE A 69 0.47 -3.97 -4.01
C PHE A 69 0.00 -3.93 -5.44
N SER A 70 -0.80 -4.93 -5.82
CA SER A 70 -1.59 -4.88 -7.05
C SER A 70 -3.04 -5.27 -6.79
N VAL A 71 -3.89 -4.97 -7.76
CA VAL A 71 -5.32 -5.22 -7.69
C VAL A 71 -5.86 -5.45 -9.10
N LYS A 72 -6.86 -6.33 -9.20
CA LYS A 72 -7.55 -6.60 -10.45
C LYS A 72 -8.93 -5.92 -10.45
N VAL A 73 -9.26 -5.23 -11.54
CA VAL A 73 -10.57 -4.61 -11.79
C VAL A 73 -10.97 -4.84 -13.24
N ASP A 74 -12.11 -5.48 -13.49
CA ASP A 74 -12.65 -5.72 -14.84
C ASP A 74 -11.62 -6.27 -15.84
N ASP A 75 -10.94 -7.36 -15.45
CA ASP A 75 -9.87 -8.02 -16.21
C ASP A 75 -8.58 -7.22 -16.44
N LYS A 76 -8.50 -5.99 -15.93
CA LYS A 76 -7.29 -5.19 -15.91
C LYS A 76 -6.56 -5.31 -14.58
N ASN A 77 -5.24 -5.27 -14.64
CA ASN A 77 -4.40 -5.27 -13.45
C ASN A 77 -3.87 -3.86 -13.23
N TYR A 78 -3.76 -3.48 -11.97
CA TYR A 78 -3.22 -2.20 -11.57
C TYR A 78 -2.27 -2.41 -10.40
N TYR A 79 -1.22 -1.60 -10.31
CA TYR A 79 -0.32 -1.61 -9.18
C TYR A 79 -0.24 -0.26 -8.50
N MET A 80 -0.08 -0.28 -7.19
CA MET A 80 0.07 0.91 -6.36
C MET A 80 1.45 1.53 -6.58
N CYS A 81 1.50 2.83 -6.82
CA CYS A 81 2.73 3.60 -6.88
C CYS A 81 2.56 4.99 -6.27
N CYS A 82 3.66 5.61 -5.89
CA CYS A 82 3.70 6.96 -5.35
C CYS A 82 4.28 7.91 -6.40
N GLU A 83 3.58 9.00 -6.69
CA GLU A 83 4.03 9.99 -7.67
C GLU A 83 4.05 11.39 -7.06
N GLU A 84 5.04 12.19 -7.45
CA GLU A 84 5.09 13.59 -7.06
C GLU A 84 4.19 14.40 -8.00
N GLU A 85 3.22 15.11 -7.41
CA GLU A 85 2.34 16.03 -8.12
C GLU A 85 2.28 17.36 -7.36
N SER A 86 2.69 18.44 -8.02
CA SER A 86 2.70 19.79 -7.43
C SER A 86 3.43 19.87 -6.06
N GLY A 87 4.55 19.16 -5.92
CA GLY A 87 5.35 19.14 -4.69
C GLY A 87 4.76 18.30 -3.55
N LYS A 88 3.76 17.44 -3.83
CA LYS A 88 3.20 16.49 -2.88
C LYS A 88 3.32 15.08 -3.43
N MET A 89 3.73 14.14 -2.59
CA MET A 89 3.72 12.72 -2.93
C MET A 89 2.29 12.17 -2.79
N ILE A 90 1.77 11.55 -3.85
CA ILE A 90 0.39 11.06 -3.94
C ILE A 90 0.39 9.57 -4.28
N VAL A 91 -0.51 8.80 -3.67
CA VAL A 91 -0.74 7.40 -4.03
C VAL A 91 -1.61 7.32 -5.29
N ARG A 92 -1.16 6.54 -6.27
CA ARG A 92 -1.81 6.29 -7.55
C ARG A 92 -1.86 4.81 -7.87
N PHE A 93 -2.72 4.46 -8.81
CA PHE A 93 -2.79 3.13 -9.39
C PHE A 93 -2.50 3.20 -10.89
N LYS A 94 -1.49 2.45 -11.34
CA LYS A 94 -1.14 2.37 -12.76
C LYS A 94 -1.61 1.05 -13.35
N GLU A 95 -2.28 1.11 -14.50
CA GLU A 95 -2.63 -0.09 -15.26
C GLU A 95 -1.34 -0.82 -15.68
N GLY A 96 -1.23 -2.11 -15.34
CA GLY A 96 -0.06 -2.92 -15.62
C GLY A 96 0.17 -4.04 -14.61
N GLN A 97 1.28 -4.75 -14.80
CA GLN A 97 1.77 -5.77 -13.88
C GLN A 97 2.82 -5.17 -12.95
N VAL A 98 2.89 -5.65 -11.72
CA VAL A 98 4.00 -5.31 -10.83
C VAL A 98 5.31 -5.87 -11.42
N PRO A 99 6.39 -5.09 -11.51
CA PRO A 99 7.70 -5.58 -11.93
C PRO A 99 8.17 -6.77 -11.09
N LYS A 100 8.70 -7.81 -11.74
CA LYS A 100 9.27 -8.98 -11.06
C LYS A 100 10.61 -8.66 -10.40
N ASP A 101 11.42 -7.87 -11.08
CA ASP A 101 12.75 -7.45 -10.65
C ASP A 101 12.82 -5.93 -10.69
N ILE A 102 13.33 -5.35 -9.62
CA ILE A 102 13.49 -3.91 -9.47
C ILE A 102 14.97 -3.64 -9.17
N SER A 103 15.64 -2.93 -10.08
CA SER A 103 17.04 -2.55 -9.96
C SER A 103 17.16 -1.21 -9.23
N GLY A 104 17.15 -1.22 -7.90
CA GLY A 104 17.31 -0.02 -7.08
C GLY A 104 16.03 0.42 -6.37
N ASP A 105 16.07 1.68 -5.98
CA ASP A 105 14.96 2.45 -5.46
C ASP A 105 13.74 2.40 -6.39
N SER A 106 12.54 2.19 -5.82
CA SER A 106 11.30 2.18 -6.58
C SER A 106 10.15 2.81 -5.83
N ASN A 107 9.35 3.58 -6.55
CA ASN A 107 8.19 4.30 -6.02
C ASN A 107 6.96 3.39 -5.78
N ILE A 108 7.13 2.07 -5.82
CA ILE A 108 6.06 1.07 -5.63
C ILE A 108 6.29 0.22 -4.38
N ILE A 109 7.45 0.37 -3.75
CA ILE A 109 7.87 -0.45 -2.62
C ILE A 109 7.50 0.25 -1.32
N PHE A 110 6.94 -0.56 -0.42
CA PHE A 110 6.66 -0.19 0.94
C PHE A 110 7.31 -1.20 1.89
N PHE A 111 7.87 -0.72 3.00
CA PHE A 111 8.30 -1.58 4.09
C PHE A 111 7.13 -1.88 5.01
N LYS A 112 6.69 -3.15 5.00
CA LYS A 112 5.71 -3.67 5.95
C LYS A 112 6.34 -3.76 7.34
N ARG A 113 5.81 -2.98 8.28
CA ARG A 113 6.22 -2.93 9.68
C ARG A 113 5.05 -3.31 10.58
N GLU A 114 5.35 -3.90 11.74
CA GLU A 114 4.33 -4.12 12.77
C GLU A 114 3.90 -2.78 13.37
N PHE A 115 2.59 -2.59 13.55
CA PHE A 115 2.03 -1.40 14.20
C PHE A 115 2.08 -1.56 15.73
N ASN A 116 1.65 -2.72 16.22
CA ASN A 116 1.72 -3.16 17.62
C ASN A 116 1.81 -4.71 17.66
N SER A 117 1.85 -5.30 18.86
CA SER A 117 1.89 -6.76 19.00
C SER A 117 0.58 -7.42 18.53
N THR A 118 0.71 -8.13 17.41
CA THR A 118 -0.19 -9.05 16.70
C THR A 118 -1.24 -8.47 15.74
N LYS A 119 -0.96 -8.68 14.44
CA LYS A 119 -1.82 -8.57 13.23
C LYS A 119 -2.21 -7.17 12.75
N GLU A 120 -1.60 -6.12 13.28
CA GLU A 120 -1.78 -4.76 12.79
C GLU A 120 -0.45 -4.26 12.20
N PHE A 121 -0.51 -3.62 11.04
CA PHE A 121 0.67 -3.22 10.26
C PHE A 121 0.61 -1.75 9.87
N LYS A 122 1.78 -1.17 9.63
CA LYS A 122 1.97 0.08 8.89
C LYS A 122 2.90 -0.17 7.72
N PHE A 123 2.75 0.63 6.67
CA PHE A 123 3.50 0.46 5.42
C PHE A 123 4.23 1.76 5.12
N GLU A 124 5.54 1.73 5.29
CA GLU A 124 6.40 2.89 5.09
C GLU A 124 6.87 2.96 3.64
N TYR A 125 6.76 4.11 3.00
CA TYR A 125 7.23 4.32 1.65
C TYR A 125 8.76 4.22 1.57
N SER A 126 9.27 3.37 0.67
CA SER A 126 10.71 3.05 0.68
C SER A 126 11.62 4.22 0.33
N LEU A 127 11.13 5.21 -0.44
CA LEU A 127 11.94 6.36 -0.86
C LEU A 127 11.92 7.52 0.13
N GLU A 128 11.09 7.45 1.19
CA GLU A 128 11.01 8.53 2.15
C GLU A 128 10.73 8.02 3.57
N GLN A 129 11.78 8.00 4.40
CA GLN A 129 11.69 7.58 5.80
C GLN A 129 10.62 8.39 6.56
N GLY A 130 9.80 7.70 7.35
CA GLY A 130 8.72 8.29 8.14
C GLY A 130 7.46 8.64 7.33
N MET A 131 7.40 8.35 6.02
CA MET A 131 6.22 8.53 5.19
C MET A 131 5.45 7.22 5.11
N PHE A 132 4.21 7.16 5.59
CA PHE A 132 3.43 5.92 5.68
C PHE A 132 2.14 6.00 4.86
N LEU A 133 1.68 4.84 4.36
CA LEU A 133 0.30 4.70 3.91
C LEU A 133 -0.64 5.03 5.07
N ALA A 134 -1.61 5.89 4.81
CA ALA A 134 -2.61 6.33 5.78
C ALA A 134 -3.95 6.59 5.09
N PHE A 135 -4.95 7.01 5.86
CA PHE A 135 -6.19 7.51 5.31
C PHE A 135 -6.57 8.87 5.87
N GLU A 136 -7.26 9.67 5.07
CA GLU A 136 -7.83 10.94 5.50
C GLU A 136 -9.32 11.07 5.12
N PRO A 137 -10.13 11.76 5.94
CA PRO A 137 -11.48 12.17 5.57
C PRO A 137 -11.52 13.08 4.33
N GLU A 138 -12.26 12.67 3.31
CA GLU A 138 -12.63 13.51 2.16
C GLU A 138 -14.16 13.47 2.00
N GLY A 139 -14.84 14.31 2.79
CA GLY A 139 -16.30 14.23 2.94
C GLY A 139 -16.74 12.89 3.56
N ILE A 140 -17.56 12.13 2.83
CA ILE A 140 -17.99 10.78 3.23
C ILE A 140 -16.95 9.71 2.87
N TYR A 141 -15.99 10.05 2.01
CA TYR A 141 -14.93 9.15 1.57
C TYR A 141 -13.75 9.19 2.55
N ARG A 142 -12.97 8.11 2.59
CA ARG A 142 -11.75 8.00 3.39
C ARG A 142 -10.62 7.65 2.43
N LYS A 143 -10.01 8.67 1.85
CA LYS A 143 -9.03 8.51 0.79
C LYS A 143 -7.74 7.89 1.32
N LEU A 144 -7.14 6.97 0.55
CA LEU A 144 -5.79 6.47 0.80
C LEU A 144 -4.78 7.55 0.43
N ILE A 145 -3.84 7.82 1.35
CA ILE A 145 -2.83 8.86 1.19
C ILE A 145 -1.46 8.39 1.70
N LEU A 146 -0.45 9.22 1.47
CA LEU A 146 0.80 9.17 2.22
C LEU A 146 0.81 10.25 3.30
N LYS A 147 1.23 9.89 4.50
CA LYS A 147 1.33 10.78 5.64
C LYS A 147 2.72 10.70 6.27
N LYS A 148 3.36 11.87 6.41
CA LYS A 148 4.63 12.00 7.14
C LYS A 148 4.36 12.01 8.64
N LEU A 149 4.97 11.09 9.36
CA LEU A 149 5.03 11.10 10.83
C LEU A 149 6.33 11.78 11.27
N SER A 150 6.27 12.51 12.40
CA SER A 150 7.42 13.27 12.89
C SER A 150 8.45 12.37 13.58
N ARG A 151 8.01 11.21 14.09
CA ARG A 151 8.85 10.20 14.74
C ARG A 151 8.38 8.81 14.34
N GLU A 152 9.31 7.85 14.28
CA GLU A 152 8.98 6.47 13.93
C GLU A 152 8.11 5.76 14.98
N ASP A 153 8.21 6.17 16.25
CA ASP A 153 7.45 5.66 17.39
C ASP A 153 6.11 6.39 17.60
N GLU A 154 5.80 7.39 16.77
CA GLU A 154 4.53 8.09 16.80
C GLU A 154 3.39 7.12 16.45
N VAL A 155 2.41 7.00 17.35
CA VAL A 155 1.22 6.18 17.15
C VAL A 155 0.17 7.02 16.44
N ASP A 156 -0.01 6.77 15.15
CA ASP A 156 -1.07 7.35 14.34
C ASP A 156 -1.99 6.26 13.81
N GLU A 157 -3.20 6.19 14.38
CA GLU A 157 -4.23 5.21 14.03
C GLU A 157 -4.66 5.29 12.56
N THR A 158 -4.42 6.40 11.86
CA THR A 158 -4.70 6.52 10.43
C THR A 158 -3.76 5.70 9.56
N THR A 159 -2.57 5.36 10.08
CA THR A 159 -1.57 4.51 9.39
C THR A 159 -1.78 3.01 9.65
N LYS A 160 -2.72 2.67 10.54
CA LYS A 160 -2.98 1.30 10.96
C LYS A 160 -3.80 0.55 9.93
N ILE A 161 -3.24 -0.55 9.44
CA ILE A 161 -3.87 -1.44 8.46
C ILE A 161 -3.85 -2.89 8.96
N ARG A 162 -4.99 -3.56 8.84
CA ARG A 162 -5.19 -5.00 9.07
C ARG A 162 -5.25 -5.72 7.74
N ILE A 163 -4.70 -6.93 7.71
CA ILE A 163 -4.60 -7.82 6.54
C ILE A 163 -5.32 -9.13 6.84
#